data_AF-A0A2H1FZT8-F1
#
_entry.id   AF-A0A2H1FZT8-F1
#
_cell.length_a   1.000
_cell.length_b   1.000
_cell.length_c   1.000
_cell.angle_alpha   90.00
_cell.angle_beta   90.00
_cell.angle_gamma   90.00
#
_symmetry.space_group_name_H-M   'P 1'
#
loop_
_entity.id
_entity.type
_entity.pdbx_description
1 polymer ?
#
loop_
_entity_poly.entity_id
_entity_poly.type
_entity_poly.pdbx_seq_one_letter_code
_entity_poly.pdbx_strand_id
1 'polypeptide(L)'
;MATKSIKTTREWEELEAGILLLRQLLSQPFESIKAYSKTAQDLTSSIEEVLQKPGRVMFALVGQASSGRSATINSLLAVSDIARDGDDFGATTLTRQSFNGKLPGQIPIPRRSLLRLSKLSVGDPRRLFNDWPSCTDDEAVASLLAEAEAEDDVSIVAELMQYGDDLMEGKQSVVFSASKPAELLDQLEPYECRYSERSFWPFVSSISFHLDSPLTNDDISFLELPADAPHYIRELNDLRYHRDATHAIIATTVGRAVQDPAVYSHIRTMRQLGSNRLIAIITQSDALNDGPVQHNKRPRDRARQLQNQLADVRTEQKSLDKNLTAVSEFSPAYTAMTQRRWELVQLECAAFVEEKAHRFHLRRKAVEGELKINPIPILSTSNGEYKKHAAGLPPTVFDGPYLSLEETNIPTLRRQITAFANEFRCNEMQQLVDVTIPALFDRLDVLASDEASHDEDTEYGEQKLREDLVGSLLKARRTLDGPMRNALAALGDESTSKR
;
A
#
# COMPACT_ATOMS: atom_id res chain seq x y z
N MET A 1 0.82 -12.40 19.35
CA MET A 1 0.24 -11.16 19.90
C MET A 1 0.12 -10.14 18.78
N ALA A 2 -0.97 -9.38 18.68
CA ALA A 2 -1.11 -8.36 17.64
C ALA A 2 -0.16 -7.18 17.91
N THR A 3 0.66 -6.80 16.93
CA THR A 3 1.38 -5.53 16.97
C THR A 3 0.34 -4.42 16.87
N LYS A 4 0.07 -3.73 17.99
CA LYS A 4 -0.84 -2.59 18.00
C LYS A 4 -0.12 -1.37 17.44
N SER A 5 -0.89 -0.47 16.82
CA SER A 5 -0.41 0.84 16.41
C SER A 5 0.04 1.63 17.62
N ILE A 6 1.23 2.25 17.58
CA ILE A 6 1.67 3.15 18.65
C ILE A 6 0.80 4.41 18.72
N LYS A 7 0.09 4.76 17.64
CA LYS A 7 -0.76 5.95 17.57
C LYS A 7 -1.93 5.96 18.56
N THR A 8 -2.32 4.79 19.05
CA THR A 8 -3.39 4.64 20.04
C THR A 8 -2.88 4.62 21.48
N THR A 9 -1.57 4.84 21.69
CA THR A 9 -0.97 4.89 23.02
C THR A 9 -1.05 6.30 23.58
N ARG A 10 -1.14 6.41 24.91
CA ARG A 10 -1.21 7.71 25.58
C ARG A 10 0.08 8.50 25.37
N GLU A 11 1.20 7.81 25.32
CA GLU A 11 2.54 8.38 25.11
C GLU A 11 2.63 9.05 23.74
N TRP A 12 2.08 8.41 22.69
CA TRP A 12 2.03 9.01 21.36
C TRP A 12 1.09 10.24 21.30
N GLU A 13 -0.06 10.17 21.96
CA GLU A 13 -0.98 11.32 22.07
C GLU A 13 -0.31 12.50 22.78
N GLU A 14 0.49 12.25 23.81
CA GLU A 14 1.25 13.27 24.53
C GLU A 14 2.33 13.90 23.66
N LEU A 15 3.01 13.12 22.81
CA LEU A 15 3.96 13.63 21.83
C LEU A 15 3.28 14.51 20.77
N GLU A 16 2.15 14.07 20.21
CA GLU A 16 1.40 14.89 19.24
C GLU A 16 0.88 16.19 19.87
N ALA A 17 0.38 16.13 21.10
CA ALA A 17 -0.06 17.30 21.85
C ALA A 17 1.12 18.25 22.15
N GLY A 18 2.28 17.69 22.49
CA GLY A 18 3.53 18.43 22.68
C GLY A 18 3.94 19.20 21.43
N ILE A 19 3.95 18.56 20.25
CA ILE A 19 4.24 19.22 18.97
C ILE A 19 3.28 20.37 18.69
N LEU A 20 1.97 20.15 18.89
CA LEU A 20 0.96 21.19 18.70
C LEU A 20 1.16 22.37 19.65
N LEU A 21 1.47 22.10 20.92
CA LEU A 21 1.75 23.12 21.91
C LEU A 21 3.03 23.89 21.57
N LEU A 22 4.10 23.22 21.13
CA LEU A 22 5.32 23.86 20.67
C LEU A 22 5.04 24.79 19.49
N ARG A 23 4.27 24.33 18.51
CA ARG A 23 3.87 25.16 17.36
C ARG A 23 3.14 26.41 17.83
N GLN A 24 2.18 26.27 18.74
CA GLN A 24 1.45 27.42 19.29
C GLN A 24 2.38 28.39 20.04
N LEU A 25 3.23 27.88 20.93
CA LEU A 25 4.13 28.71 21.74
C LEU A 25 5.15 29.47 20.88
N LEU A 26 5.72 28.81 19.87
CA LEU A 26 6.77 29.38 19.04
C LEU A 26 6.22 30.29 17.93
N SER A 27 5.03 30.02 17.40
CA SER A 27 4.42 30.88 16.36
C SER A 27 3.73 32.11 16.94
N GLN A 28 3.22 32.05 18.18
CA GLN A 28 2.45 33.16 18.79
C GLN A 28 3.19 34.51 18.77
N PRO A 29 4.49 34.62 19.10
CA PRO A 29 5.19 35.92 19.10
C PRO A 29 5.16 36.61 17.73
N PHE A 30 5.11 35.84 16.64
CA PHE A 30 5.16 36.36 15.28
C PHE A 30 3.78 36.76 14.73
N GLU A 31 2.67 36.39 15.38
CA GLU A 31 1.31 36.58 14.85
C GLU A 31 0.95 38.05 14.57
N SER A 32 1.43 38.98 15.40
CA SER A 32 1.14 40.41 15.27
C SER A 32 1.95 41.10 14.15
N ILE A 33 3.08 40.52 13.76
CA ILE A 33 4.05 41.13 12.84
C ILE A 33 4.20 40.36 11.52
N LYS A 34 3.71 39.12 11.43
CA LYS A 34 3.78 38.30 10.21
C LYS A 34 3.10 38.95 9.00
N ALA A 35 2.17 39.90 9.19
CA ALA A 35 1.55 40.61 8.09
C ALA A 35 2.48 41.61 7.39
N TYR A 36 3.53 42.07 8.08
CA TYR A 36 4.38 43.18 7.63
C TYR A 36 5.89 42.86 7.62
N SER A 37 6.32 41.74 8.21
CA SER A 37 7.72 41.29 8.22
C SER A 37 7.90 39.97 7.46
N LYS A 38 8.67 40.01 6.37
CA LYS A 38 9.04 38.81 5.61
C LYS A 38 9.83 37.82 6.46
N THR A 39 10.74 38.31 7.31
CA THR A 39 11.51 37.46 8.24
C THR A 39 10.59 36.72 9.20
N ALA A 40 9.54 37.37 9.73
CA ALA A 40 8.56 36.72 10.60
C ALA A 40 7.72 35.67 9.85
N GLN A 41 7.37 35.91 8.58
CA GLN A 41 6.70 34.92 7.74
C GLN A 41 7.58 33.71 7.47
N ASP A 42 8.85 33.93 7.11
CA ASP A 42 9.82 32.87 6.81
C ASP A 42 10.10 32.01 8.06
N LEU A 43 10.24 32.64 9.23
CA LEU A 43 10.42 31.94 10.51
C LEU A 43 9.18 31.17 10.94
N THR A 44 7.98 31.76 10.81
CA THR A 44 6.73 31.06 11.09
C THR A 44 6.59 29.84 10.18
N SER A 45 6.88 30.00 8.90
CA SER A 45 6.88 28.89 7.94
C SER A 45 7.89 27.81 8.31
N SER A 46 9.10 28.20 8.75
CA SER A 46 10.12 27.25 9.20
C SER A 46 9.71 26.51 10.48
N ILE A 47 9.08 27.18 11.45
CA ILE A 47 8.52 26.55 12.65
C ILE A 47 7.43 25.54 12.24
N GLU A 48 6.54 25.93 11.33
CA GLU A 48 5.48 25.04 10.85
C GLU A 48 6.02 23.85 10.06
N GLU A 49 7.10 24.03 9.30
CA GLU A 49 7.78 22.98 8.54
C GLU A 49 8.51 21.99 9.45
N VAL A 50 9.22 22.49 10.47
CA VAL A 50 9.93 21.65 11.44
C VAL A 50 8.96 20.89 12.33
N LEU A 51 7.90 21.55 12.80
CA LEU A 51 6.90 20.97 13.70
C LEU A 51 5.72 20.35 12.96
N GLN A 52 5.97 19.79 11.78
CA GLN A 52 4.99 18.94 11.12
C GLN A 52 4.81 17.64 11.91
N LYS A 53 3.58 17.11 11.88
CA LYS A 53 3.32 15.78 12.42
C LYS A 53 4.24 14.77 11.71
N PRO A 54 4.78 13.77 12.42
CA PRO A 54 5.63 12.74 11.82
C PRO A 54 4.95 12.15 10.58
N GLY A 55 5.75 12.04 9.52
CA GLY A 55 5.26 11.81 8.17
C GLY A 55 4.39 10.57 8.02
N ARG A 56 3.48 10.66 7.05
CA ARG A 56 2.64 9.54 6.62
C ARG A 56 3.51 8.37 6.17
N VAL A 57 3.19 7.16 6.62
CA VAL A 57 3.95 5.97 6.23
C VAL A 57 3.44 5.47 4.88
N MET A 58 4.32 5.40 3.89
CA MET A 58 4.02 4.95 2.53
C MET A 58 4.80 3.68 2.23
N PHE A 59 4.08 2.57 2.03
CA PHE A 59 4.60 1.30 1.54
C PHE A 59 4.36 1.22 0.05
N ALA A 60 5.44 1.15 -0.71
CA ALA A 60 5.32 1.00 -2.13
C ALA A 60 5.50 -0.47 -2.56
N LEU A 61 4.55 -0.98 -3.33
CA LEU A 61 4.55 -2.35 -3.84
C LEU A 61 5.19 -2.38 -5.23
N VAL A 62 6.31 -3.09 -5.32
CA VAL A 62 7.08 -3.26 -6.54
C VAL A 62 7.24 -4.72 -6.90
N GLY A 63 7.40 -5.00 -8.19
CA GLY A 63 7.41 -6.37 -8.71
C GLY A 63 6.99 -6.37 -10.17
N GLN A 64 7.31 -7.45 -10.88
CA GLN A 64 6.92 -7.62 -12.28
C GLN A 64 5.40 -7.77 -12.43
N ALA A 65 4.90 -7.68 -13.66
CA ALA A 65 3.51 -8.02 -13.97
C ALA A 65 3.16 -9.43 -13.46
N SER A 66 1.89 -9.61 -13.07
CA SER A 66 1.40 -10.88 -12.53
C SER A 66 2.12 -11.35 -11.26
N SER A 67 2.84 -10.48 -10.55
CA SER A 67 3.45 -10.79 -9.24
C SER A 67 2.47 -10.77 -8.07
N GLY A 68 1.18 -10.50 -8.33
CA GLY A 68 0.14 -10.48 -7.30
C GLY A 68 0.08 -9.21 -6.45
N ARG A 69 0.66 -8.09 -6.89
CA ARG A 69 0.67 -6.80 -6.16
C ARG A 69 -0.75 -6.30 -5.84
N SER A 70 -1.60 -6.16 -6.86
CA SER A 70 -2.98 -5.69 -6.70
C SER A 70 -3.80 -6.62 -5.78
N ALA A 71 -3.65 -7.94 -5.96
CA ALA A 71 -4.27 -8.94 -5.09
C ALA A 71 -3.78 -8.83 -3.62
N THR A 72 -2.50 -8.51 -3.40
CA THR A 72 -1.96 -8.23 -2.07
C THR A 72 -2.51 -6.93 -1.49
N ILE A 73 -2.70 -5.86 -2.28
CA ILE A 73 -3.34 -4.62 -1.80
C ILE A 73 -4.77 -4.90 -1.32
N ASN A 74 -5.57 -5.59 -2.13
CA ASN A 74 -6.94 -6.00 -1.74
C ASN A 74 -6.92 -6.80 -0.43
N SER A 75 -6.01 -7.76 -0.33
CA SER A 75 -5.84 -8.60 0.86
C SER A 75 -5.39 -7.78 2.09
N LEU A 76 -4.49 -6.80 1.92
CA LEU A 76 -4.02 -5.95 3.01
C LEU A 76 -5.10 -5.00 3.52
N LEU A 77 -5.86 -4.40 2.61
CA LEU A 77 -6.90 -3.43 2.94
C LEU A 77 -8.21 -4.07 3.42
N ALA A 78 -8.38 -5.39 3.23
CA ALA A 78 -9.65 -6.10 3.42
C ALA A 78 -10.80 -5.50 2.60
N VAL A 79 -10.48 -4.98 1.42
CA VAL A 79 -11.43 -4.42 0.47
C VAL A 79 -11.37 -5.28 -0.78
N SER A 80 -12.52 -5.83 -1.18
CA SER A 80 -12.61 -6.65 -2.39
C SER A 80 -12.41 -5.78 -3.63
N ASP A 81 -11.46 -6.18 -4.46
CA ASP A 81 -11.32 -5.75 -5.86
C ASP A 81 -11.27 -4.23 -6.04
N ILE A 82 -10.55 -3.50 -5.16
CA ILE A 82 -10.30 -2.06 -5.36
C ILE A 82 -9.06 -1.82 -6.22
N ALA A 83 -8.05 -2.67 -6.08
CA ALA A 83 -6.94 -2.78 -7.02
C ALA A 83 -7.28 -3.92 -7.98
N ARG A 84 -7.44 -3.63 -9.28
CA ARG A 84 -7.88 -4.63 -10.27
C ARG A 84 -6.92 -5.83 -10.30
N ASP A 85 -7.40 -7.01 -9.88
CA ASP A 85 -6.71 -8.30 -9.96
C ASP A 85 -7.26 -9.10 -11.14
N GLY A 86 -6.52 -9.18 -12.25
CA GLY A 86 -6.95 -9.90 -13.46
C GLY A 86 -5.82 -10.75 -14.05
N ASP A 87 -6.19 -11.95 -14.51
CA ASP A 87 -5.30 -12.91 -15.20
C ASP A 87 -5.22 -12.67 -16.72
N ASP A 88 -5.93 -11.65 -17.24
CA ASP A 88 -6.04 -11.35 -18.67
C ASP A 88 -4.78 -10.65 -19.23
N PHE A 89 -3.61 -11.29 -19.10
CA PHE A 89 -2.37 -11.10 -19.88
C PHE A 89 -1.87 -9.66 -20.17
N GLY A 90 -2.46 -8.63 -19.57
CA GLY A 90 -2.17 -7.22 -19.73
C GLY A 90 -1.94 -6.57 -18.38
N ALA A 91 -1.10 -5.53 -18.35
CA ALA A 91 -0.87 -4.77 -17.14
C ALA A 91 -2.20 -4.20 -16.61
N THR A 92 -2.66 -4.71 -15.46
CA THR A 92 -3.85 -4.21 -14.76
C THR A 92 -3.63 -2.82 -14.18
N THR A 93 -2.38 -2.47 -13.86
CA THR A 93 -1.98 -1.14 -13.38
C THR A 93 -1.19 -0.42 -14.47
N LEU A 94 -1.81 0.56 -15.10
CA LEU A 94 -1.23 1.36 -16.19
C LEU A 94 -0.71 2.72 -15.72
N THR A 95 -1.23 3.19 -14.59
CA THR A 95 -0.88 4.45 -13.95
C THR A 95 -0.59 4.21 -12.47
N ARG A 96 0.24 5.06 -11.86
CA ARG A 96 0.49 5.08 -10.41
C ARG A 96 -0.81 5.12 -9.61
N GLN A 97 -1.02 4.16 -8.71
CA GLN A 97 -2.18 4.13 -7.82
C GLN A 97 -1.76 4.28 -6.36
N SER A 98 -2.37 5.21 -5.63
CA SER A 98 -2.16 5.37 -4.20
C SER A 98 -3.42 4.99 -3.42
N PHE A 99 -3.27 4.25 -2.34
CA PHE A 99 -4.35 3.81 -1.46
C PHE A 99 -4.14 4.45 -0.10
N ASN A 100 -5.11 5.27 0.29
CA ASN A 100 -4.97 6.27 1.33
C ASN A 100 -6.06 6.17 2.39
N GLY A 101 -5.81 6.79 3.54
CA GLY A 101 -6.82 7.03 4.57
C GLY A 101 -7.90 8.00 4.10
N LYS A 102 -8.89 8.22 4.97
CA LYS A 102 -10.04 9.09 4.69
C LYS A 102 -9.59 10.49 4.29
N LEU A 103 -10.27 11.07 3.30
CA LEU A 103 -10.07 12.47 2.94
C LEU A 103 -10.73 13.38 3.99
N PRO A 104 -10.12 14.51 4.41
CA PRO A 104 -10.80 15.50 5.24
C PRO A 104 -12.14 15.94 4.62
N GLY A 105 -13.22 15.95 5.41
CA GLY A 105 -14.57 16.28 4.93
C GLY A 105 -15.34 15.11 4.30
N GLN A 106 -14.76 13.91 4.23
CA GLN A 106 -15.45 12.70 3.81
C GLN A 106 -16.54 12.33 4.84
N ILE A 107 -17.81 12.40 4.43
CA ILE A 107 -18.95 12.06 5.28
C ILE A 107 -18.79 10.60 5.78
N PRO A 108 -18.89 10.33 7.10
CA PRO A 108 -18.76 8.99 7.65
C PRO A 108 -19.99 8.15 7.25
N ILE A 109 -19.82 7.36 6.20
CA ILE A 109 -20.71 6.30 5.75
C ILE A 109 -19.81 5.09 5.48
N PRO A 110 -20.23 3.84 5.70
CA PRO A 110 -19.36 2.70 5.47
C PRO A 110 -18.89 2.72 4.02
N ARG A 111 -17.57 2.92 3.82
CA ARG A 111 -16.85 2.78 2.55
C ARG A 111 -17.27 3.76 1.44
N ARG A 112 -16.87 5.02 1.57
CA ARG A 112 -16.64 5.87 0.38
C ARG A 112 -15.17 5.79 0.00
N SER A 113 -14.87 5.74 -1.30
CA SER A 113 -13.51 6.05 -1.77
C SER A 113 -13.53 7.25 -2.70
N LEU A 114 -12.61 8.17 -2.44
CA LEU A 114 -12.45 9.39 -3.21
C LEU A 114 -11.33 9.17 -4.23
N LEU A 115 -11.53 9.62 -5.47
CA LEU A 115 -10.54 9.57 -6.55
C LEU A 115 -9.92 10.95 -6.80
N ARG A 116 -8.62 11.04 -7.07
CA ARG A 116 -8.00 12.23 -7.68
C ARG A 116 -7.13 11.83 -8.87
N LEU A 117 -7.43 12.41 -10.04
CA LEU A 117 -6.63 12.31 -11.26
C LEU A 117 -5.73 13.55 -11.39
N SER A 118 -4.53 13.41 -11.95
CA SER A 118 -3.65 14.53 -12.29
C SER A 118 -3.13 14.38 -13.73
N LYS A 119 -2.89 15.46 -14.49
CA LYS A 119 -2.50 15.40 -15.91
C LYS A 119 -1.05 14.93 -16.15
N LEU A 120 -0.83 14.06 -17.16
CA LEU A 120 0.27 14.04 -18.17
C LEU A 120 0.64 12.62 -18.70
N SER A 121 0.43 12.41 -20.01
CA SER A 121 1.37 11.92 -21.05
C SER A 121 0.59 11.63 -22.35
N VAL A 122 1.15 11.92 -23.53
CA VAL A 122 0.42 11.66 -24.78
C VAL A 122 0.66 10.21 -25.23
N GLY A 123 -0.37 9.39 -25.16
CA GLY A 123 -0.44 8.06 -25.80
C GLY A 123 -0.92 8.20 -27.25
N ASP A 124 -1.19 7.08 -27.93
CA ASP A 124 -1.70 7.04 -29.31
C ASP A 124 -2.85 8.05 -29.54
N PRO A 125 -2.59 9.20 -30.20
CA PRO A 125 -3.53 10.30 -30.26
C PRO A 125 -4.78 9.94 -31.06
N ARG A 126 -4.72 8.93 -31.93
CA ARG A 126 -5.86 8.51 -32.78
C ARG A 126 -6.99 7.86 -32.03
N ARG A 127 -6.71 7.15 -30.93
CA ARG A 127 -7.78 6.54 -30.14
C ARG A 127 -8.56 7.56 -29.34
N LEU A 128 -7.97 8.73 -29.05
CA LEU A 128 -8.58 9.74 -28.19
C LEU A 128 -9.13 10.93 -28.94
N PHE A 129 -8.46 11.32 -30.03
CA PHE A 129 -8.76 12.52 -30.79
C PHE A 129 -9.27 12.19 -32.19
N ASN A 130 -9.91 11.03 -32.39
CA ASN A 130 -10.49 10.65 -33.68
C ASN A 130 -11.53 11.66 -34.21
N ASP A 131 -12.11 12.47 -33.33
CA ASP A 131 -13.03 13.55 -33.68
C ASP A 131 -12.30 14.83 -34.17
N TRP A 132 -10.95 14.88 -34.11
CA TRP A 132 -10.15 16.06 -34.46
C TRP A 132 -9.45 15.89 -35.82
N PRO A 133 -9.41 16.93 -36.67
CA PRO A 133 -8.90 16.83 -38.04
C PRO A 133 -7.47 16.29 -38.17
N SER A 134 -6.60 16.62 -37.21
CA SER A 134 -5.20 16.22 -37.20
C SER A 134 -4.97 14.77 -36.71
N CYS A 135 -6.03 14.09 -36.29
CA CYS A 135 -5.96 12.78 -35.64
C CYS A 135 -7.00 11.77 -36.17
N THR A 136 -7.56 12.01 -37.37
CA THR A 136 -8.59 11.14 -37.97
C THR A 136 -8.05 9.81 -38.49
N ASP A 137 -6.82 9.76 -39.01
CA ASP A 137 -6.21 8.58 -39.65
C ASP A 137 -4.66 8.56 -39.56
N ASP A 138 -4.04 7.47 -40.02
CA ASP A 138 -2.58 7.25 -39.99
C ASP A 138 -1.81 8.37 -40.66
N GLU A 139 -2.36 8.91 -41.73
CA GLU A 139 -1.70 9.92 -42.55
C GLU A 139 -1.79 11.30 -41.90
N ALA A 140 -2.92 11.62 -41.26
CA ALA A 140 -3.11 12.84 -40.48
C ALA A 140 -2.18 12.89 -39.26
N VAL A 141 -2.09 11.81 -38.48
CA VAL A 141 -1.17 11.74 -37.33
C VAL A 141 0.28 11.76 -37.79
N ALA A 142 0.62 11.05 -38.88
CA ALA A 142 1.97 11.11 -39.43
C ALA A 142 2.32 12.51 -39.93
N SER A 143 1.36 13.25 -40.48
CA SER A 143 1.56 14.66 -40.91
C SER A 143 1.76 15.57 -39.71
N LEU A 144 0.95 15.45 -38.66
CA LEU A 144 1.12 16.22 -37.42
C LEU A 144 2.49 15.94 -36.78
N LEU A 145 2.90 14.68 -36.69
CA LEU A 145 4.20 14.32 -36.11
C LEU A 145 5.38 14.67 -37.03
N ALA A 146 5.18 14.77 -38.35
CA ALA A 146 6.21 15.20 -39.29
C ALA A 146 6.53 16.70 -39.20
N GLU A 147 5.64 17.49 -38.60
CA GLU A 147 5.89 18.90 -38.27
C GLU A 147 6.80 19.07 -37.05
N ALA A 148 7.09 18.00 -36.31
CA ALA A 148 7.96 18.03 -35.12
C ALA A 148 9.43 18.24 -35.53
N GLU A 149 10.07 19.27 -34.97
CA GLU A 149 11.52 19.48 -35.15
C GLU A 149 12.35 18.61 -34.17
N ALA A 150 11.73 18.14 -33.08
CA ALA A 150 12.34 17.31 -32.05
C ALA A 150 11.31 16.37 -31.37
N GLU A 151 11.79 15.36 -30.64
CA GLU A 151 10.93 14.41 -29.90
C GLU A 151 10.09 15.09 -28.80
N ASP A 152 10.56 16.23 -28.30
CA ASP A 152 9.93 17.07 -27.27
C ASP A 152 9.47 18.43 -27.82
N ASP A 153 9.12 18.49 -29.11
CA ASP A 153 8.65 19.72 -29.75
C ASP A 153 7.50 20.38 -28.98
N VAL A 154 7.80 21.55 -28.42
CA VAL A 154 6.92 22.28 -27.50
C VAL A 154 5.60 22.66 -28.18
N SER A 155 5.60 22.88 -29.48
CA SER A 155 4.41 23.29 -30.24
C SER A 155 3.40 22.14 -30.34
N ILE A 156 3.86 20.95 -30.73
CA ILE A 156 3.04 19.74 -30.83
C ILE A 156 2.59 19.27 -29.46
N VAL A 157 3.47 19.31 -28.46
CA VAL A 157 3.10 18.97 -27.08
C VAL A 157 2.03 19.94 -26.56
N ALA A 158 2.17 21.25 -26.80
CA ALA A 158 1.17 22.23 -26.39
C ALA A 158 -0.18 22.01 -27.10
N GLU A 159 -0.15 21.68 -28.39
CA GLU A 159 -1.35 21.36 -29.15
C GLU A 159 -2.05 20.11 -28.59
N LEU A 160 -1.33 19.00 -28.40
CA LEU A 160 -1.89 17.77 -27.80
C LEU A 160 -2.37 17.97 -26.35
N MET A 161 -1.73 18.87 -25.59
CA MET A 161 -2.20 19.26 -24.25
C MET A 161 -3.50 20.07 -24.33
N GLN A 162 -3.61 21.01 -25.28
CA GLN A 162 -4.85 21.76 -25.52
C GLN A 162 -6.01 20.80 -25.89
N TYR A 163 -5.72 19.78 -26.70
CA TYR A 163 -6.71 18.77 -27.08
C TYR A 163 -7.18 17.99 -25.84
N GLY A 164 -6.24 17.63 -24.96
CA GLY A 164 -6.55 17.01 -23.67
C GLY A 164 -7.33 17.93 -22.72
N ASP A 165 -7.05 19.23 -22.73
CA ASP A 165 -7.74 20.24 -21.92
C ASP A 165 -9.19 20.42 -22.37
N ASP A 166 -9.43 20.50 -23.67
CA ASP A 166 -10.76 20.61 -24.25
C ASP A 166 -11.58 19.33 -23.98
N LEU A 167 -10.96 18.15 -24.12
CA LEU A 167 -11.59 16.86 -23.83
C LEU A 167 -11.93 16.68 -22.34
N MET A 168 -11.18 17.32 -21.44
CA MET A 168 -11.40 17.30 -19.98
C MET A 168 -12.20 18.50 -19.46
N GLU A 169 -12.74 19.35 -20.33
CA GLU A 169 -13.44 20.60 -19.99
C GLU A 169 -12.61 21.51 -19.05
N GLY A 170 -11.28 21.52 -19.21
CA GLY A 170 -10.35 22.28 -18.38
C GLY A 170 -10.17 21.75 -16.95
N LYS A 171 -10.77 20.61 -16.58
CA LYS A 171 -10.62 20.04 -15.23
C LYS A 171 -9.22 19.48 -15.01
N GLN A 172 -8.56 19.92 -13.96
CA GLN A 172 -7.23 19.42 -13.56
C GLN A 172 -7.29 18.11 -12.76
N SER A 173 -8.44 17.81 -12.14
CA SER A 173 -8.69 16.57 -11.41
C SER A 173 -10.17 16.23 -11.42
N VAL A 174 -10.48 14.95 -11.51
CA VAL A 174 -11.84 14.42 -11.37
C VAL A 174 -11.95 13.66 -10.07
N VAL A 175 -13.10 13.83 -9.39
CA VAL A 175 -13.38 13.21 -8.10
C VAL A 175 -14.64 12.35 -8.20
N PHE A 176 -14.49 11.07 -7.92
CA PHE A 176 -15.61 10.12 -7.80
C PHE A 176 -15.87 9.75 -6.35
N SER A 177 -17.10 9.34 -6.07
CA SER A 177 -17.52 8.81 -4.79
C SER A 177 -18.57 7.74 -5.03
N ALA A 178 -18.35 6.54 -4.48
CA ALA A 178 -19.35 5.47 -4.47
C ALA A 178 -19.34 4.75 -3.13
N SER A 179 -20.35 3.91 -2.90
CA SER A 179 -20.52 3.15 -1.66
C SER A 179 -19.84 1.78 -1.69
N LYS A 180 -19.50 1.30 -2.90
CA LYS A 180 -18.84 0.02 -3.14
C LYS A 180 -17.59 0.23 -4.01
N PRO A 181 -16.52 -0.54 -3.77
CA PRO A 181 -15.32 -0.55 -4.64
C PRO A 181 -15.64 -0.78 -6.12
N ALA A 182 -16.52 -1.73 -6.44
CA ALA A 182 -16.90 -2.02 -7.82
C ALA A 182 -17.49 -0.80 -8.55
N GLU A 183 -18.41 -0.07 -7.90
CA GLU A 183 -19.02 1.15 -8.46
C GLU A 183 -17.99 2.26 -8.73
N LEU A 184 -16.87 2.29 -7.98
CA LEU A 184 -15.77 3.21 -8.24
C LEU A 184 -14.93 2.77 -9.42
N LEU A 185 -14.69 1.46 -9.56
CA LEU A 185 -13.96 0.92 -10.70
C LEU A 185 -14.72 1.10 -12.01
N ASP A 186 -16.05 0.99 -11.99
CA ASP A 186 -16.91 1.27 -13.15
C ASP A 186 -16.77 2.75 -13.57
N GLN A 187 -16.79 3.68 -12.61
CA GLN A 187 -16.57 5.12 -12.87
C GLN A 187 -15.14 5.44 -13.35
N LEU A 188 -14.16 4.62 -12.94
CA LEU A 188 -12.75 4.77 -13.30
C LEU A 188 -12.43 4.18 -14.67
N GLU A 189 -13.24 3.28 -15.20
CA GLU A 189 -12.98 2.55 -16.46
C GLU A 189 -12.53 3.45 -17.63
N PRO A 190 -13.15 4.61 -17.90
CA PRO A 190 -12.73 5.50 -18.98
C PRO A 190 -11.31 6.07 -18.80
N TYR A 191 -10.76 6.04 -17.59
CA TYR A 191 -9.49 6.67 -17.22
C TYR A 191 -8.35 5.67 -16.98
N GLU A 192 -8.64 4.37 -16.99
CA GLU A 192 -7.67 3.32 -16.62
C GLU A 192 -7.47 2.28 -17.73
N CYS A 193 -8.46 2.02 -18.60
CA CYS A 193 -8.43 0.85 -19.49
C CYS A 193 -7.80 1.13 -20.87
N ARG A 194 -6.74 0.41 -21.27
CA ARG A 194 -6.14 0.52 -22.63
C ARG A 194 -7.07 0.12 -23.79
N TYR A 195 -8.14 -0.62 -23.50
CA TYR A 195 -8.99 -1.25 -24.51
C TYR A 195 -10.36 -0.61 -24.69
N SER A 196 -10.72 0.41 -23.90
CA SER A 196 -11.94 1.16 -24.16
C SER A 196 -11.77 2.03 -25.41
N GLU A 197 -12.85 2.20 -26.18
CA GLU A 197 -12.86 2.97 -27.44
C GLU A 197 -12.41 4.43 -27.27
N ARG A 198 -12.57 4.98 -26.05
CA ARG A 198 -12.10 6.32 -25.65
C ARG A 198 -11.53 6.26 -24.24
N SER A 199 -10.23 5.99 -24.12
CA SER A 199 -9.55 5.86 -22.83
C SER A 199 -8.64 7.04 -22.50
N PHE A 200 -9.02 7.82 -21.50
CA PHE A 200 -8.25 8.96 -20.98
C PHE A 200 -6.97 8.55 -20.25
N TRP A 201 -6.66 7.26 -20.13
CA TRP A 201 -5.49 6.75 -19.39
C TRP A 201 -4.17 7.46 -19.70
N PRO A 202 -3.84 7.89 -20.93
CA PRO A 202 -2.56 8.55 -21.18
C PRO A 202 -2.45 9.87 -20.42
N PHE A 203 -3.57 10.59 -20.28
CA PHE A 203 -3.64 11.85 -19.56
C PHE A 203 -3.68 11.69 -18.04
N VAL A 204 -3.75 10.46 -17.52
CA VAL A 204 -3.75 10.20 -16.09
C VAL A 204 -2.32 9.92 -15.60
N SER A 205 -1.79 10.83 -14.80
CA SER A 205 -0.50 10.67 -14.12
C SER A 205 -0.60 9.96 -12.77
N SER A 206 -1.71 10.08 -12.05
CA SER A 206 -1.93 9.37 -10.79
C SER A 206 -3.41 9.12 -10.50
N ILE A 207 -3.67 8.04 -9.77
CA ILE A 207 -4.98 7.64 -9.26
C ILE A 207 -4.82 7.53 -7.74
N SER A 208 -5.65 8.22 -6.98
CA SER A 208 -5.60 8.19 -5.51
C SER A 208 -6.91 7.71 -4.94
N PHE A 209 -6.94 6.53 -4.32
CA PHE A 209 -8.08 5.97 -3.59
C PHE A 209 -8.02 6.38 -2.12
N HIS A 210 -9.14 6.79 -1.53
CA HIS A 210 -9.25 7.16 -0.11
C HIS A 210 -10.25 6.28 0.63
N LEU A 211 -9.81 5.24 1.32
CA LEU A 211 -10.66 4.19 1.87
C LEU A 211 -10.45 3.96 3.37
N ASP A 212 -11.49 3.44 4.01
CA ASP A 212 -11.49 3.07 5.42
C ASP A 212 -11.00 1.62 5.58
N SER A 213 -9.82 1.45 6.16
CA SER A 213 -9.26 0.14 6.50
C SER A 213 -8.43 0.26 7.79
N PRO A 214 -8.21 -0.84 8.53
CA PRO A 214 -7.38 -0.81 9.73
C PRO A 214 -5.99 -0.19 9.50
N LEU A 215 -5.33 -0.48 8.38
CA LEU A 215 -4.01 0.06 8.06
C LEU A 215 -4.08 1.55 7.65
N THR A 216 -5.06 1.93 6.84
CA THR A 216 -5.19 3.32 6.39
C THR A 216 -5.65 4.27 7.49
N ASN A 217 -6.39 3.78 8.49
CA ASN A 217 -6.70 4.52 9.72
C ASN A 217 -5.47 4.73 10.61
N ASP A 218 -4.47 3.86 10.49
CA ASP A 218 -3.17 4.02 11.13
C ASP A 218 -2.21 4.91 10.31
N ASP A 219 -2.71 5.74 9.39
CA ASP A 219 -1.91 6.56 8.45
C ASP A 219 -0.87 5.77 7.63
N ILE A 220 -1.15 4.49 7.40
CA ILE A 220 -0.36 3.64 6.50
C ILE A 220 -1.00 3.67 5.12
N SER A 221 -0.16 3.81 4.12
CA SER A 221 -0.57 4.12 2.76
C SER A 221 0.14 3.17 1.82
N PHE A 222 -0.54 2.80 0.73
CA PHE A 222 0.05 1.93 -0.27
C PHE A 222 0.23 2.66 -1.57
N LEU A 223 1.35 2.39 -2.23
CA LEU A 223 1.64 2.90 -3.55
C LEU A 223 1.89 1.73 -4.49
N GLU A 224 1.04 1.57 -5.50
CA GLU A 224 1.24 0.61 -6.59
C GLU A 224 1.79 1.32 -7.82
N LEU A 225 2.88 0.80 -8.36
CA LEU A 225 3.50 1.30 -9.58
C LEU A 225 3.10 0.45 -10.79
N PRO A 226 3.02 1.01 -12.00
CA PRO A 226 2.82 0.20 -13.19
C PRO A 226 4.05 -0.68 -13.46
N ALA A 227 3.86 -1.98 -13.73
CA ALA A 227 4.96 -2.91 -14.01
C ALA A 227 5.39 -2.91 -15.49
N ASP A 228 4.42 -2.81 -16.42
CA ASP A 228 4.65 -2.83 -17.88
C ASP A 228 4.27 -1.51 -18.54
N ALA A 229 4.48 -0.40 -17.84
CA ALA A 229 4.37 0.91 -18.47
C ALA A 229 5.54 1.14 -19.45
N PRO A 230 5.34 1.94 -20.51
CA PRO A 230 6.42 2.44 -21.36
C PRO A 230 7.56 3.08 -20.53
N HIS A 231 8.78 3.07 -21.09
CA HIS A 231 9.99 3.50 -20.39
C HIS A 231 9.88 4.89 -19.74
N TYR A 232 9.35 5.87 -20.48
CA TYR A 232 9.21 7.25 -19.99
C TYR A 232 8.23 7.35 -18.79
N ILE A 233 7.14 6.59 -18.80
CA ILE A 233 6.20 6.52 -17.66
C ILE A 233 6.88 5.86 -16.46
N ARG A 234 7.73 4.86 -16.69
CA ARG A 234 8.50 4.21 -15.63
C ARG A 234 9.51 5.18 -15.01
N GLU A 235 10.30 5.90 -15.82
CA GLU A 235 11.27 6.88 -15.31
C GLU A 235 10.61 8.01 -14.50
N LEU A 236 9.50 8.57 -14.99
CA LEU A 236 8.75 9.60 -14.27
C LEU A 236 8.20 9.08 -12.94
N ASN A 237 7.72 7.84 -12.91
CA ASN A 237 7.19 7.22 -11.70
C ASN A 237 8.30 6.80 -10.74
N ASP A 238 9.42 6.27 -11.23
CA ASP A 238 10.57 5.83 -10.44
C ASP A 238 11.18 7.00 -9.66
N LEU A 239 11.36 8.17 -10.32
CA LEU A 239 11.86 9.38 -9.66
C LEU A 239 10.96 9.85 -8.50
N ARG A 240 9.63 9.83 -8.69
CA ARG A 240 8.69 10.25 -7.64
C ARG A 240 8.51 9.19 -6.55
N TYR A 241 8.57 7.92 -6.93
CA TYR A 241 8.51 6.78 -6.02
C TYR A 241 9.66 6.78 -5.02
N HIS A 242 10.89 7.07 -5.47
CA HIS A 242 12.05 7.14 -4.58
C HIS A 242 11.93 8.25 -3.53
N ARG A 243 11.22 9.33 -3.85
CA ARG A 243 11.01 10.44 -2.94
C ARG A 243 9.89 10.18 -1.92
N ASP A 244 8.79 9.58 -2.37
CA ASP A 244 7.57 9.48 -1.56
C ASP A 244 7.49 8.18 -0.73
N ALA A 245 8.25 7.13 -1.08
CA ALA A 245 8.19 5.84 -0.41
C ALA A 245 9.07 5.79 0.85
N THR A 246 8.45 5.52 1.99
CA THR A 246 9.16 5.26 3.26
C THR A 246 9.63 3.81 3.38
N HIS A 247 8.88 2.88 2.78
CA HIS A 247 9.06 1.43 2.84
C HIS A 247 8.75 0.81 1.48
N ALA A 248 9.26 -0.41 1.26
CA ALA A 248 8.96 -1.16 0.04
C ALA A 248 8.57 -2.62 0.32
N ILE A 249 7.57 -3.10 -0.43
CA ILE A 249 7.16 -4.49 -0.48
C ILE A 249 7.49 -5.00 -1.88
N ILE A 250 8.33 -6.02 -1.97
CA ILE A 250 8.88 -6.55 -3.20
C ILE A 250 8.17 -7.87 -3.48
N ALA A 251 7.29 -7.87 -4.47
CA ALA A 251 6.42 -9.00 -4.80
C ALA A 251 6.99 -9.83 -5.96
N THR A 252 6.98 -11.15 -5.78
CA THR A 252 7.23 -12.14 -6.82
C THR A 252 6.30 -13.34 -6.61
N THR A 253 6.17 -14.23 -7.58
CA THR A 253 5.33 -15.43 -7.44
C THR A 253 6.15 -16.65 -7.05
N VAL A 254 5.53 -17.59 -6.34
CA VAL A 254 6.17 -18.87 -5.94
C VAL A 254 6.73 -19.66 -7.14
N GLY A 255 6.21 -19.45 -8.35
CA GLY A 255 6.66 -20.12 -9.57
C GLY A 255 8.00 -19.62 -10.10
N ARG A 256 8.36 -18.35 -9.82
CA ARG A 256 9.55 -17.71 -10.38
C ARG A 256 10.49 -17.08 -9.36
N ALA A 257 10.11 -17.00 -8.09
CA ALA A 257 10.82 -16.26 -7.05
C ALA A 257 12.34 -16.48 -7.02
N VAL A 258 12.81 -17.73 -7.16
CA VAL A 258 14.24 -18.09 -7.12
C VAL A 258 15.02 -17.55 -8.33
N GLN A 259 14.35 -17.45 -9.48
CA GLN A 259 14.95 -17.07 -10.77
C GLN A 259 14.58 -15.65 -11.20
N ASP A 260 13.79 -14.92 -10.42
CA ASP A 260 13.29 -13.60 -10.77
C ASP A 260 14.38 -12.53 -10.55
N PRO A 261 15.06 -12.04 -11.60
CA PRO A 261 16.12 -11.05 -11.45
C PRO A 261 15.58 -9.71 -10.93
N ALA A 262 14.28 -9.45 -11.10
CA ALA A 262 13.66 -8.22 -10.66
C ALA A 262 13.66 -8.12 -9.13
N VAL A 263 13.55 -9.24 -8.39
CA VAL A 263 13.59 -9.23 -6.93
C VAL A 263 14.88 -8.61 -6.43
N TYR A 264 16.03 -9.10 -6.90
CA TYR A 264 17.34 -8.58 -6.52
C TYR A 264 17.57 -7.15 -7.02
N SER A 265 17.08 -6.82 -8.22
CA SER A 265 17.16 -5.46 -8.76
C SER A 265 16.42 -4.46 -7.87
N HIS A 266 15.16 -4.72 -7.53
CA HIS A 266 14.37 -3.83 -6.66
C HIS A 266 15.00 -3.70 -5.27
N ILE A 267 15.53 -4.79 -4.71
CA ILE A 267 16.23 -4.76 -3.43
C ILE A 267 17.45 -3.85 -3.49
N ARG A 268 18.24 -3.95 -4.57
CA ARG A 268 19.40 -3.08 -4.77
C ARG A 268 18.99 -1.62 -4.85
N THR A 269 17.96 -1.30 -5.63
CA THR A 269 17.46 0.08 -5.80
C THR A 269 16.87 0.63 -4.49
N MET A 270 16.22 -0.22 -3.70
CA MET A 270 15.57 0.15 -2.44
C MET A 270 16.50 0.12 -1.22
N ARG A 271 17.76 -0.30 -1.38
CA ARG A 271 18.71 -0.45 -0.28
C ARG A 271 18.94 0.84 0.49
N GLN A 272 18.79 1.99 -0.16
CA GLN A 272 18.89 3.32 0.45
C GLN A 272 17.87 3.57 1.58
N LEU A 273 16.74 2.87 1.58
CA LEU A 273 15.75 2.95 2.66
C LEU A 273 16.21 2.24 3.95
N GLY A 274 17.24 1.38 3.85
CA GLY A 274 17.68 0.51 4.93
C GLY A 274 16.92 -0.83 4.97
N SER A 275 17.57 -1.88 5.48
CA SER A 275 17.02 -3.24 5.50
C SER A 275 15.73 -3.38 6.31
N ASN A 276 15.55 -2.56 7.35
CA ASN A 276 14.37 -2.58 8.22
C ASN A 276 13.13 -1.94 7.57
N ARG A 277 13.24 -1.49 6.30
CA ARG A 277 12.13 -0.88 5.57
C ARG A 277 11.70 -1.67 4.34
N LEU A 278 12.26 -2.87 4.16
CA LEU A 278 12.04 -3.74 3.01
C LEU A 278 11.38 -5.05 3.44
N ILE A 279 10.41 -5.53 2.66
CA ILE A 279 9.80 -6.85 2.83
C ILE A 279 9.75 -7.51 1.46
N ALA A 280 10.20 -8.75 1.34
CA ALA A 280 9.95 -9.55 0.15
C ALA A 280 8.75 -10.46 0.38
N ILE A 281 7.81 -10.48 -0.56
CA ILE A 281 6.64 -11.36 -0.52
C ILE A 281 6.64 -12.31 -1.72
N ILE A 282 6.34 -13.58 -1.43
CA ILE A 282 6.17 -14.63 -2.44
C ILE A 282 4.68 -14.92 -2.54
N THR A 283 4.02 -14.33 -3.54
CA THR A 283 2.59 -14.48 -3.77
C THR A 283 2.27 -15.77 -4.52
N GLN A 284 0.97 -16.04 -4.68
CA GLN A 284 0.46 -17.25 -5.33
C GLN A 284 1.00 -18.54 -4.70
N SER A 285 1.31 -18.52 -3.40
CA SER A 285 1.80 -19.72 -2.71
C SER A 285 0.73 -20.81 -2.54
N ASP A 286 -0.51 -20.46 -2.86
CA ASP A 286 -1.72 -21.27 -3.04
C ASP A 286 -1.95 -21.76 -4.49
N ALA A 287 -1.10 -21.38 -5.45
CA ALA A 287 -1.14 -21.95 -6.77
C ALA A 287 -0.39 -23.29 -6.77
N LEU A 288 -1.06 -24.39 -7.15
CA LEU A 288 -0.43 -25.66 -7.48
C LEU A 288 -0.44 -25.81 -9.00
N ASN A 289 0.74 -25.82 -9.61
CA ASN A 289 0.86 -26.43 -10.94
C ASN A 289 0.93 -27.94 -10.71
N ASP A 290 0.31 -28.75 -11.57
CA ASP A 290 0.28 -30.22 -11.47
C ASP A 290 1.65 -30.90 -11.65
N GLY A 291 2.74 -30.13 -11.68
CA GLY A 291 4.10 -30.63 -11.71
C GLY A 291 4.53 -31.28 -10.38
N PRO A 292 5.29 -32.39 -10.43
CA PRO A 292 5.82 -33.03 -9.24
C PRO A 292 6.80 -32.10 -8.54
N VAL A 293 6.45 -31.68 -7.34
CA VAL A 293 7.31 -30.88 -6.48
C VAL A 293 8.58 -31.69 -6.15
N GLN A 294 9.74 -31.27 -6.66
CA GLN A 294 11.01 -31.97 -6.45
C GLN A 294 11.56 -31.73 -5.03
N HIS A 295 11.11 -32.51 -4.04
CA HIS A 295 11.65 -32.43 -2.66
C HIS A 295 12.09 -33.78 -2.07
N ASN A 296 12.86 -33.69 -0.98
CA ASN A 296 13.48 -34.77 -0.18
C ASN A 296 12.52 -35.91 0.20
N LYS A 297 13.06 -37.12 0.44
CA LYS A 297 12.30 -38.38 0.60
C LYS A 297 11.19 -38.34 1.68
N ARG A 298 11.46 -37.79 2.88
CA ARG A 298 10.52 -37.81 4.03
C ARG A 298 9.21 -37.01 3.84
N PRO A 299 9.23 -35.76 3.33
CA PRO A 299 7.98 -35.03 3.08
C PRO A 299 7.11 -35.64 1.97
N ARG A 300 7.68 -36.46 1.06
CA ARG A 300 6.88 -37.24 0.10
C ARG A 300 6.04 -38.32 0.77
N ASP A 301 6.52 -38.90 1.88
CA ASP A 301 5.85 -40.02 2.54
C ASP A 301 4.51 -39.59 3.14
N ARG A 302 4.43 -38.40 3.77
CA ARG A 302 3.18 -37.86 4.32
C ARG A 302 2.21 -37.43 3.22
N ALA A 303 2.68 -36.71 2.21
CA ALA A 303 1.84 -36.33 1.06
C ALA A 303 1.26 -37.58 0.37
N ARG A 304 2.08 -38.60 0.15
CA ARG A 304 1.65 -39.88 -0.43
C ARG A 304 0.68 -40.63 0.48
N GLN A 305 0.90 -40.60 1.80
CA GLN A 305 -0.02 -41.18 2.77
C GLN A 305 -1.41 -40.52 2.70
N LEU A 306 -1.46 -39.18 2.66
CA LEU A 306 -2.72 -38.43 2.53
C LEU A 306 -3.42 -38.71 1.20
N GLN A 307 -2.66 -38.81 0.10
CA GLN A 307 -3.19 -39.20 -1.21
C GLN A 307 -3.75 -40.62 -1.22
N ASN A 308 -3.07 -41.57 -0.58
CA ASN A 308 -3.57 -42.93 -0.45
C ASN A 308 -4.87 -42.97 0.39
N GLN A 309 -4.90 -42.26 1.52
CA GLN A 309 -6.11 -42.14 2.35
C GLN A 309 -7.30 -41.56 1.57
N LEU A 310 -7.07 -40.54 0.74
CA LEU A 310 -8.08 -39.99 -0.16
C LEU A 310 -8.57 -41.02 -1.20
N ALA A 311 -7.65 -41.78 -1.79
CA ALA A 311 -8.00 -42.82 -2.75
C ALA A 311 -8.84 -43.93 -2.10
N ASP A 312 -8.51 -44.31 -0.86
CA ASP A 312 -9.24 -45.32 -0.08
C ASP A 312 -10.67 -44.85 0.22
N VAL A 313 -10.83 -43.61 0.73
CA VAL A 313 -12.16 -43.03 1.03
C VAL A 313 -13.02 -42.92 -0.24
N ARG A 314 -12.44 -42.49 -1.38
CA ARG A 314 -13.15 -42.43 -2.66
C ARG A 314 -13.57 -43.80 -3.16
N THR A 315 -12.76 -44.82 -2.93
CA THR A 315 -13.07 -46.19 -3.31
C THR A 315 -14.22 -46.73 -2.45
N GLU A 316 -14.20 -46.45 -1.15
CA GLU A 316 -15.29 -46.80 -0.22
C GLU A 316 -16.59 -46.10 -0.62
N GLN A 317 -16.58 -44.79 -0.90
CA GLN A 317 -17.75 -44.06 -1.38
C GLN A 317 -18.33 -44.66 -2.66
N LYS A 318 -17.50 -44.96 -3.67
CA LYS A 318 -17.96 -45.60 -4.92
C LYS A 318 -18.59 -46.98 -4.67
N SER A 319 -18.07 -47.74 -3.71
CA SER A 319 -18.66 -49.02 -3.32
C SER A 319 -20.01 -48.83 -2.62
N LEU A 320 -20.12 -47.81 -1.77
CA LEU A 320 -21.34 -47.48 -1.05
C LEU A 320 -22.44 -46.95 -1.97
N ASP A 321 -22.10 -46.10 -2.94
CA ASP A 321 -23.03 -45.59 -3.96
C ASP A 321 -23.60 -46.73 -4.82
N LYS A 322 -22.78 -47.74 -5.15
CA LYS A 322 -23.25 -48.95 -5.84
C LYS A 322 -24.19 -49.80 -4.98
N ASN A 323 -23.97 -49.84 -3.66
CA ASN A 323 -24.83 -50.60 -2.76
C ASN A 323 -26.16 -49.86 -2.51
N LEU A 324 -26.14 -48.53 -2.45
CA LEU A 324 -27.33 -47.68 -2.29
C LEU A 324 -28.34 -47.86 -3.41
N THR A 325 -27.90 -48.08 -4.66
CA THR A 325 -28.82 -48.34 -5.79
C THR A 325 -29.52 -49.70 -5.72
N ALA A 326 -29.02 -50.64 -4.90
CA ALA A 326 -29.57 -51.98 -4.75
C ALA A 326 -30.53 -52.12 -3.54
N VAL A 327 -30.68 -51.07 -2.73
CA VAL A 327 -31.42 -51.09 -1.46
C VAL A 327 -32.66 -50.19 -1.56
N SER A 328 -33.80 -50.66 -1.04
CA SER A 328 -35.04 -49.88 -0.99
C SER A 328 -34.91 -48.65 -0.09
N GLU A 329 -35.35 -47.48 -0.58
CA GLU A 329 -35.28 -46.18 0.11
C GLU A 329 -35.97 -46.15 1.48
N PHE A 330 -36.94 -47.03 1.70
CA PHE A 330 -37.69 -47.13 2.96
C PHE A 330 -37.10 -48.11 3.97
N SER A 331 -35.93 -48.70 3.68
CA SER A 331 -35.30 -49.68 4.57
C SER A 331 -34.40 -49.03 5.62
N PRO A 332 -34.28 -49.60 6.84
CA PRO A 332 -33.30 -49.16 7.82
C PRO A 332 -31.85 -49.21 7.30
N ALA A 333 -31.56 -50.13 6.37
CA ALA A 333 -30.27 -50.24 5.70
C ALA A 333 -29.96 -49.02 4.83
N TYR A 334 -30.97 -48.45 4.15
CA TYR A 334 -30.82 -47.21 3.38
C TYR A 334 -30.45 -46.03 4.29
N THR A 335 -31.12 -45.86 5.43
CA THR A 335 -30.79 -44.81 6.42
C THR A 335 -29.36 -44.95 6.96
N ALA A 336 -28.94 -46.18 7.29
CA ALA A 336 -27.57 -46.42 7.77
C ALA A 336 -26.51 -46.15 6.68
N MET A 337 -26.76 -46.55 5.43
CA MET A 337 -25.85 -46.32 4.31
C MET A 337 -25.76 -44.84 3.93
N THR A 338 -26.87 -44.11 3.95
CA THR A 338 -26.88 -42.65 3.71
C THR A 338 -26.13 -41.89 4.80
N GLN A 339 -26.27 -42.29 6.06
CA GLN A 339 -25.46 -41.73 7.15
C GLN A 339 -23.96 -42.01 6.94
N ARG A 340 -23.59 -43.25 6.62
CA ARG A 340 -22.19 -43.60 6.32
C ARG A 340 -21.64 -42.83 5.12
N ARG A 341 -22.45 -42.62 4.08
CA ARG A 341 -22.08 -41.82 2.91
C ARG A 341 -21.75 -40.39 3.32
N TRP A 342 -22.58 -39.79 4.17
CA TRP A 342 -22.33 -38.46 4.69
C TRP A 342 -21.02 -38.39 5.50
N GLU A 343 -20.74 -39.36 6.37
CA GLU A 343 -19.47 -39.45 7.09
C GLU A 343 -18.26 -39.56 6.16
N LEU A 344 -18.35 -40.40 5.12
CA LEU A 344 -17.28 -40.56 4.13
C LEU A 344 -17.06 -39.29 3.31
N VAL A 345 -18.11 -38.52 3.01
CA VAL A 345 -17.97 -37.21 2.37
C VAL A 345 -17.23 -36.24 3.29
N GLN A 346 -17.55 -36.20 4.60
CA GLN A 346 -16.83 -35.36 5.55
C GLN A 346 -15.35 -35.76 5.68
N LEU A 347 -15.06 -37.06 5.71
CA LEU A 347 -13.68 -37.58 5.75
C LEU A 347 -12.90 -37.25 4.48
N GLU A 348 -13.53 -37.40 3.31
CA GLU A 348 -12.90 -37.03 2.03
C GLU A 348 -12.57 -35.54 2.00
N CYS A 349 -13.53 -34.69 2.37
CA CYS A 349 -13.34 -33.25 2.45
C CYS A 349 -12.16 -32.88 3.37
N ALA A 350 -12.13 -33.43 4.58
CA ALA A 350 -11.08 -33.16 5.55
C ALA A 350 -9.70 -33.61 5.05
N ALA A 351 -9.60 -34.82 4.50
CA ALA A 351 -8.36 -35.36 3.95
C ALA A 351 -7.89 -34.56 2.72
N PHE A 352 -8.82 -34.06 1.90
CA PHE A 352 -8.52 -33.27 0.71
C PHE A 352 -7.93 -31.90 1.09
N VAL A 353 -8.56 -31.23 2.05
CA VAL A 353 -8.06 -29.97 2.62
C VAL A 353 -6.68 -30.16 3.22
N GLU A 354 -6.48 -31.22 4.02
CA GLU A 354 -5.18 -31.51 4.65
C GLU A 354 -4.08 -31.78 3.61
N GLU A 355 -4.37 -32.56 2.56
CA GLU A 355 -3.42 -32.84 1.47
C GLU A 355 -3.00 -31.56 0.75
N LYS A 356 -3.96 -30.72 0.39
CA LYS A 356 -3.72 -29.45 -0.30
C LYS A 356 -2.90 -28.49 0.57
N ALA A 357 -3.30 -28.29 1.82
CA ALA A 357 -2.58 -27.47 2.78
C ALA A 357 -1.13 -27.93 2.96
N HIS A 358 -0.91 -29.24 3.08
CA HIS A 358 0.41 -29.82 3.20
C HIS A 358 1.29 -29.54 1.97
N ARG A 359 0.73 -29.66 0.76
CA ARG A 359 1.44 -29.35 -0.48
C ARG A 359 1.83 -27.87 -0.58
N PHE A 360 0.95 -26.95 -0.19
CA PHE A 360 1.27 -25.53 -0.13
C PHE A 360 2.43 -25.26 0.83
N HIS A 361 2.38 -25.84 2.04
CA HIS A 361 3.44 -25.68 3.05
C HIS A 361 4.81 -26.15 2.54
N LEU A 362 4.86 -27.32 1.89
CA LEU A 362 6.11 -27.85 1.33
C LEU A 362 6.70 -26.93 0.25
N ARG A 363 5.85 -26.46 -0.66
CA ARG A 363 6.28 -25.57 -1.75
C ARG A 363 6.84 -24.25 -1.21
N ARG A 364 6.14 -23.63 -0.26
CA ARG A 364 6.59 -22.39 0.41
C ARG A 364 7.97 -22.55 1.03
N LYS A 365 8.12 -23.58 1.86
CA LYS A 365 9.36 -23.83 2.60
C LYS A 365 10.56 -24.03 1.69
N ALA A 366 10.36 -24.63 0.52
CA ALA A 366 11.44 -24.80 -0.44
C ALA A 366 11.86 -23.49 -1.09
N VAL A 367 10.88 -22.70 -1.57
CA VAL A 367 11.17 -21.41 -2.20
C VAL A 367 11.79 -20.44 -1.20
N GLU A 368 11.27 -20.35 0.02
CA GLU A 368 11.85 -19.53 1.10
C GLU A 368 13.26 -20.00 1.49
N GLY A 369 13.52 -21.31 1.45
CA GLY A 369 14.84 -21.88 1.74
C GLY A 369 15.89 -21.56 0.67
N GLU A 370 15.48 -21.44 -0.59
CA GLU A 370 16.35 -21.10 -1.72
C GLU A 370 16.52 -19.59 -1.88
N LEU A 371 15.44 -18.82 -1.68
CA LEU A 371 15.44 -17.37 -1.73
C LEU A 371 16.03 -16.82 -0.42
N LYS A 372 17.35 -16.86 -0.24
CA LYS A 372 18.02 -16.30 0.94
C LYS A 372 18.47 -14.87 0.70
N ILE A 373 17.60 -13.93 1.02
CA ILE A 373 17.89 -12.50 0.86
C ILE A 373 18.09 -11.85 2.23
N ASN A 374 19.23 -12.14 2.87
CA ASN A 374 19.57 -11.50 4.15
C ASN A 374 20.00 -10.04 3.93
N PRO A 375 19.55 -9.07 4.77
CA PRO A 375 18.78 -9.22 6.00
C PRO A 375 17.28 -8.89 5.84
N ILE A 376 16.69 -9.11 4.65
CA ILE A 376 15.30 -8.73 4.36
C ILE A 376 14.35 -9.88 4.74
N PRO A 377 13.26 -9.60 5.46
CA PRO A 377 12.24 -10.59 5.78
C PRO A 377 11.49 -11.06 4.53
N ILE A 378 11.23 -12.36 4.46
CA ILE A 378 10.58 -13.03 3.34
C ILE A 378 9.32 -13.72 3.84
N LEU A 379 8.18 -13.45 3.18
CA LEU A 379 6.89 -14.04 3.53
C LEU A 379 6.19 -14.62 2.30
N SER A 380 5.84 -15.91 2.33
CA SER A 380 4.94 -16.46 1.32
C SER A 380 3.48 -16.17 1.64
N THR A 381 2.77 -15.48 0.75
CA THR A 381 1.36 -15.10 0.93
C THR A 381 0.42 -15.88 0.01
N SER A 382 -0.80 -16.13 0.49
CA SER A 382 -1.88 -16.73 -0.30
C SER A 382 -3.09 -15.82 -0.35
N ASN A 383 -3.04 -14.87 -1.29
CA ASN A 383 -4.11 -13.89 -1.49
C ASN A 383 -5.44 -14.57 -1.87
N GLY A 384 -5.41 -15.64 -2.68
CA GLY A 384 -6.62 -16.35 -3.13
C GLY A 384 -7.33 -17.05 -1.97
N GLU A 385 -6.58 -17.80 -1.16
CA GLU A 385 -7.10 -18.42 0.06
C GLU A 385 -7.62 -17.37 1.08
N TYR A 386 -6.94 -16.23 1.20
CA TYR A 386 -7.42 -15.12 2.03
C TYR A 386 -8.74 -14.52 1.49
N LYS A 387 -8.88 -14.37 0.17
CA LYS A 387 -10.11 -13.89 -0.48
C LYS A 387 -11.30 -14.82 -0.18
N LYS A 388 -11.07 -16.15 -0.16
CA LYS A 388 -12.10 -17.13 0.24
C LYS A 388 -12.57 -16.91 1.69
N HIS A 389 -11.66 -16.65 2.64
CA HIS A 389 -12.04 -16.30 4.01
C HIS A 389 -12.86 -15.01 4.08
N ALA A 390 -12.49 -14.00 3.29
CA ALA A 390 -13.20 -12.72 3.25
C ALA A 390 -14.60 -12.83 2.63
N ALA A 391 -14.82 -13.77 1.70
CA ALA A 391 -16.11 -14.02 1.06
C ALA A 391 -17.13 -14.76 1.95
N GLY A 392 -16.67 -15.37 3.05
CA GLY A 392 -17.50 -16.22 3.92
C GLY A 392 -17.47 -17.70 3.51
N LEU A 393 -18.08 -18.56 4.34
CA LEU A 393 -18.08 -20.02 4.11
C LEU A 393 -18.84 -20.37 2.83
N PRO A 394 -18.21 -21.03 1.84
CA PRO A 394 -18.87 -21.39 0.60
C PRO A 394 -19.89 -22.52 0.80
N PRO A 395 -20.82 -22.69 -0.15
CA PRO A 395 -21.85 -23.73 -0.07
C PRO A 395 -21.29 -25.16 -0.16
N THR A 396 -20.07 -25.34 -0.68
CA THR A 396 -19.39 -26.64 -0.73
C THR A 396 -18.07 -26.57 0.02
N VAL A 397 -17.71 -27.67 0.70
CA VAL A 397 -16.44 -27.78 1.43
C VAL A 397 -15.23 -27.77 0.48
N PHE A 398 -15.42 -28.20 -0.77
CA PHE A 398 -14.35 -28.24 -1.78
C PHE A 398 -13.99 -26.87 -2.36
N ASP A 399 -14.93 -25.92 -2.33
CA ASP A 399 -14.71 -24.53 -2.71
C ASP A 399 -14.19 -23.67 -1.53
N GLY A 400 -14.10 -24.27 -0.34
CA GLY A 400 -13.60 -23.68 0.90
C GLY A 400 -12.14 -23.25 0.85
N PRO A 401 -11.72 -22.41 1.82
CA PRO A 401 -10.30 -22.16 2.04
C PRO A 401 -9.63 -23.44 2.56
N TYR A 402 -8.52 -23.81 1.95
CA TYR A 402 -7.68 -24.94 2.34
C TYR A 402 -6.73 -24.59 3.49
N LEU A 403 -6.41 -23.31 3.63
CA LEU A 403 -5.54 -22.78 4.66
C LEU A 403 -6.38 -22.06 5.71
N SER A 404 -5.98 -22.14 6.98
CA SER A 404 -6.51 -21.23 7.99
C SER A 404 -6.13 -19.77 7.67
N LEU A 405 -6.84 -18.82 8.28
CA LEU A 405 -6.60 -17.39 8.07
C LEU A 405 -5.13 -17.00 8.36
N GLU A 406 -4.53 -17.54 9.42
CA GLU A 406 -3.13 -17.29 9.77
C GLU A 406 -2.15 -17.95 8.80
N GLU A 407 -2.47 -19.15 8.29
CA GLU A 407 -1.65 -19.85 7.30
C GLU A 407 -1.64 -19.16 5.92
N THR A 408 -2.53 -18.20 5.65
CA THR A 408 -2.43 -17.35 4.46
C THR A 408 -1.25 -16.35 4.52
N ASN A 409 -0.67 -16.14 5.71
CA ASN A 409 0.34 -15.14 6.04
C ASN A 409 -0.04 -13.67 5.79
N ILE A 410 -1.26 -13.37 5.33
CA ILE A 410 -1.75 -11.98 5.24
C ILE A 410 -1.82 -11.31 6.63
N PRO A 411 -2.33 -11.97 7.70
CA PRO A 411 -2.27 -11.39 9.04
C PRO A 411 -0.83 -11.12 9.52
N THR A 412 0.11 -12.02 9.21
CA THR A 412 1.54 -11.84 9.53
C THR A 412 2.12 -10.64 8.79
N LEU A 413 1.85 -10.51 7.50
CA LEU A 413 2.29 -9.36 6.71
C LEU A 413 1.73 -8.04 7.26
N ARG A 414 0.45 -8.00 7.65
CA ARG A 414 -0.14 -6.81 8.29
C ARG A 414 0.58 -6.44 9.60
N ARG A 415 0.81 -7.42 10.47
CA ARG A 415 1.54 -7.19 11.74
C ARG A 415 2.94 -6.64 11.50
N GLN A 416 3.61 -7.13 10.47
CA GLN A 416 4.94 -6.67 10.10
C GLN A 416 4.94 -5.25 9.52
N ILE A 417 3.99 -4.93 8.65
CA ILE A 417 3.79 -3.56 8.13
C ILE A 417 3.56 -2.58 9.29
N THR A 418 2.70 -2.93 10.26
CA THR A 418 2.47 -2.12 11.46
C THR A 418 3.74 -1.98 12.30
N ALA A 419 4.51 -3.05 12.48
CA ALA A 419 5.77 -3.00 13.24
C ALA A 419 6.79 -2.04 12.59
N PHE A 420 6.95 -2.12 11.27
CA PHE A 420 7.85 -1.25 10.50
C PHE A 420 7.38 0.21 10.56
N ALA A 421 6.08 0.46 10.41
CA ALA A 421 5.50 1.79 10.56
C ALA A 421 5.74 2.39 11.96
N ASN A 422 5.59 1.58 13.02
CA ASN A 422 5.87 2.00 14.39
C ASN A 422 7.35 2.33 14.60
N GLU A 423 8.27 1.45 14.16
CA GLU A 423 9.72 1.69 14.27
C GLU A 423 10.15 2.97 13.54
N PHE A 424 9.64 3.17 12.32
CA PHE A 424 9.89 4.40 11.56
C PHE A 424 9.42 5.65 12.31
N ARG A 425 8.20 5.63 12.84
CA ARG A 425 7.62 6.75 13.59
C ARG A 425 8.38 7.08 14.87
N CYS A 426 8.80 6.06 15.63
CA CYS A 426 9.61 6.27 16.81
C CYS A 426 10.95 6.92 16.44
N ASN A 427 11.61 6.45 15.38
CA ASN A 427 12.88 7.01 14.93
C ASN A 427 12.75 8.46 14.44
N GLU A 428 11.71 8.78 13.65
CA GLU A 428 11.42 10.14 13.19
C GLU A 428 11.12 11.08 14.38
N MET A 429 10.33 10.60 15.34
CA MET A 429 10.02 11.36 16.55
C MET A 429 11.27 11.57 17.42
N GLN A 430 12.13 10.57 17.54
CA GLN A 430 13.40 10.69 18.25
C GLN A 430 14.29 11.75 17.59
N GLN A 431 14.43 11.71 16.27
CA GLN A 431 15.19 12.71 15.53
C GLN A 431 14.60 14.12 15.71
N LEU A 432 13.28 14.24 15.67
CA LEU A 432 12.59 15.51 15.89
C LEU A 432 12.87 16.06 17.30
N VAL A 433 12.70 15.25 18.34
CA VAL A 433 12.83 15.65 19.75
C VAL A 433 14.28 15.91 20.16
N ASP A 434 15.23 15.09 19.68
CA ASP A 434 16.62 15.16 20.13
C ASP A 434 17.49 16.08 19.28
N VAL A 435 17.13 16.32 18.02
CA VAL A 435 17.97 17.03 17.06
C VAL A 435 17.25 18.24 16.48
N THR A 436 16.12 18.01 15.80
CA THR A 436 15.51 19.07 14.98
C THR A 436 14.89 20.19 15.82
N ILE A 437 14.15 19.87 16.89
CA ILE A 437 13.55 20.88 17.78
C ILE A 437 14.64 21.66 18.55
N PRO A 438 15.66 21.02 19.17
CA PRO A 438 16.77 21.75 19.78
C PRO A 438 17.47 22.69 18.80
N ALA A 439 17.76 22.25 17.58
CA ALA A 439 18.37 23.11 16.56
C ALA A 439 17.48 24.29 16.16
N LEU A 440 16.14 24.11 16.15
CA LEU A 440 15.20 25.21 15.98
C LEU A 440 15.26 26.19 17.15
N PHE A 441 15.32 25.71 18.39
CA PHE A 441 15.47 26.58 19.56
C PHE A 441 16.76 27.39 19.50
N ASP A 442 17.88 26.79 19.11
CA ASP A 442 19.17 27.50 19.01
C ASP A 442 19.10 28.63 17.96
N ARG A 443 18.40 28.41 16.83
CA ARG A 443 18.17 29.46 15.83
C ARG A 443 17.30 30.60 16.37
N LEU A 444 16.28 30.28 17.15
CA LEU A 444 15.38 31.28 17.75
C LEU A 444 16.06 32.04 18.89
N ASP A 445 16.98 31.40 19.64
CA ASP A 445 17.78 32.06 20.68
C ASP A 445 18.71 33.13 20.11
N VAL A 446 19.31 32.87 18.93
CA VAL A 446 20.12 33.88 18.22
C VAL A 446 19.26 35.11 17.91
N LEU A 447 18.04 34.93 17.42
CA LEU A 447 17.12 36.02 17.12
C LEU A 447 16.63 36.77 18.37
N ALA A 448 16.46 36.05 19.48
CA ALA A 448 16.09 36.65 20.76
C ALA A 448 17.24 37.48 21.36
N SER A 449 18.49 37.16 21.00
CA SER A 449 19.71 37.76 21.56
C SER A 449 20.36 38.82 20.65
N ASP A 450 19.97 38.91 19.38
CA ASP A 450 20.58 39.82 18.42
C ASP A 450 20.22 41.28 18.74
N GLU A 451 21.22 42.12 19.03
CA GLU A 451 21.04 43.55 19.28
C GLU A 451 20.96 44.29 17.93
N ALA A 452 19.76 44.38 17.33
CA ALA A 452 19.57 45.19 16.13
C ALA A 452 19.89 46.68 16.38
N SER A 453 20.54 47.29 15.40
CA SER A 453 21.06 48.66 15.36
C SER A 453 19.99 49.76 15.43
N HIS A 454 20.38 50.87 16.07
CA HIS A 454 19.65 52.11 16.35
C HIS A 454 18.74 52.67 15.22
N ASP A 455 17.45 52.34 15.26
CA ASP A 455 16.36 53.14 14.68
C ASP A 455 15.17 53.17 15.67
N GLU A 456 14.94 54.34 16.29
CA GLU A 456 14.13 54.54 17.52
C GLU A 456 12.63 54.16 17.39
N ASP A 457 12.05 54.15 16.18
CA ASP A 457 10.63 53.83 15.96
C ASP A 457 10.35 52.33 15.69
N THR A 458 11.37 51.56 15.31
CA THR A 458 11.32 50.08 15.16
C THR A 458 11.60 49.36 16.48
N GLU A 459 12.18 50.06 17.45
CA GLU A 459 12.79 49.51 18.66
C GLU A 459 11.77 48.90 19.64
N TYR A 460 10.61 49.56 19.85
CA TYR A 460 9.61 49.08 20.82
C TYR A 460 8.89 47.80 20.38
N GLY A 461 8.60 47.66 19.07
CA GLY A 461 7.93 46.49 18.51
C GLY A 461 8.84 45.26 18.49
N GLU A 462 10.11 45.45 18.13
CA GLU A 462 11.11 44.38 18.11
C GLU A 462 11.53 43.95 19.53
N GLN A 463 11.65 44.89 20.46
CA GLN A 463 11.99 44.56 21.85
C GLN A 463 10.89 43.73 22.51
N LYS A 464 9.62 44.10 22.32
CA LYS A 464 8.49 43.31 22.82
C LYS A 464 8.42 41.91 22.19
N LEU A 465 8.69 41.80 20.89
CA LEU A 465 8.79 40.51 20.20
C LEU A 465 9.86 39.61 20.85
N ARG A 466 11.05 40.17 21.13
CA ARG A 466 12.14 39.43 21.77
C ARG A 466 11.77 38.98 23.18
N GLU A 467 11.17 39.85 23.99
CA GLU A 467 10.70 39.49 25.33
C GLU A 467 9.65 38.36 25.30
N ASP A 468 8.67 38.46 24.40
CA ASP A 468 7.65 37.43 24.19
C ASP A 468 8.29 36.11 23.70
N LEU A 469 9.27 36.18 22.79
CA LEU A 469 9.98 35.02 22.27
C LEU A 469 10.82 34.32 23.36
N VAL A 470 11.55 35.06 24.20
CA VAL A 470 12.30 34.50 25.34
C VAL A 470 11.36 33.76 26.30
N GLY A 471 10.21 34.37 26.62
CA GLY A 471 9.19 33.75 27.46
C GLY A 471 8.60 32.48 26.85
N SER A 472 8.33 32.49 25.54
CA SER A 472 7.85 31.33 24.79
C SER A 472 8.87 30.20 24.69
N LEU A 473 10.15 30.53 24.42
CA LEU A 473 11.24 29.55 24.33
C LEU A 473 11.48 28.83 25.65
N LEU A 474 11.40 29.54 26.78
CA LEU A 474 11.52 28.91 28.10
C LEU A 474 10.41 27.88 28.34
N LYS A 475 9.15 28.21 27.97
CA LYS A 475 8.02 27.29 28.08
C LYS A 475 8.17 26.11 27.12
N ALA A 476 8.60 26.38 25.88
CA ALA A 476 8.83 25.37 24.85
C ALA A 476 9.90 24.34 25.28
N ARG A 477 11.02 24.81 25.83
CA ARG A 477 12.09 23.95 26.37
C ARG A 477 11.58 23.05 27.51
N ARG A 478 10.77 23.59 28.44
CA ARG A 478 10.15 22.78 29.50
C ARG A 478 9.20 21.70 28.95
N THR A 479 8.44 22.00 27.90
CA THR A 479 7.59 21.01 27.23
C THR A 479 8.42 19.91 26.58
N LEU A 480 9.53 20.27 25.91
CA LEU A 480 10.42 19.32 25.27
C LEU A 480 11.12 18.42 26.30
N ASP A 481 11.77 19.03 27.29
CA ASP A 481 12.59 18.33 28.28
C ASP A 481 11.77 17.52 29.30
N GLY A 482 10.50 17.87 29.49
CA GLY A 482 9.58 17.19 30.40
C GLY A 482 8.69 16.17 29.68
N PRO A 483 7.42 16.52 29.40
CA PRO A 483 6.42 15.56 28.93
C PRO A 483 6.83 14.84 27.64
N MET A 484 7.40 15.55 26.67
CA MET A 484 7.75 14.93 25.38
C MET A 484 8.87 13.89 25.50
N ARG A 485 10.01 14.24 26.14
CA ARG A 485 11.11 13.26 26.32
C ARG A 485 10.71 12.09 27.21
N ASN A 486 9.88 12.30 28.23
CA ASN A 486 9.39 11.21 29.08
C ASN A 486 8.48 10.25 28.29
N ALA A 487 7.55 10.77 27.49
CA ALA A 487 6.68 9.97 26.64
C ALA A 487 7.48 9.18 25.59
N LEU A 488 8.49 9.80 24.98
CA LEU A 488 9.37 9.14 24.02
C LEU A 488 10.21 8.02 24.65
N ALA A 489 10.76 8.23 25.84
CA ALA A 489 11.50 7.20 26.58
C ALA A 489 10.61 6.00 26.91
N ALA A 490 9.36 6.25 27.34
CA ALA A 490 8.39 5.19 27.63
C ALA A 490 8.06 4.34 26.38
N LEU A 491 7.95 4.96 25.20
CA LEU A 491 7.78 4.23 23.93
C LEU A 491 9.01 3.40 23.56
N GLY A 492 10.21 3.92 23.85
CA GLY A 492 11.48 3.22 23.65
C GLY A 492 11.55 1.91 24.45
N ASP A 493 11.25 1.97 25.74
CA ASP A 493 11.30 0.82 26.65
C ASP A 493 10.29 -0.29 26.26
N GLU A 494 9.08 0.09 25.82
CA GLU A 494 8.09 -0.87 25.30
C GLU A 494 8.50 -1.52 23.98
N SER A 495 9.26 -0.81 23.13
CA SER A 495 9.73 -1.31 21.84
C SER A 495 10.91 -2.29 21.99
N THR A 496 11.78 -2.09 22.99
CA THR A 496 12.89 -2.99 23.31
C THR A 496 12.48 -4.22 24.10
N SER A 497 11.42 -4.15 24.91
CA SER A 497 10.91 -5.28 25.71
C SER A 497 10.20 -6.37 24.87
N LYS A 498 9.94 -6.12 23.59
CA LYS A 498 9.25 -7.04 22.66
C LYS A 498 10.09 -7.52 21.47
N ARG A 499 11.39 -7.21 21.43
CA ARG A 499 12.34 -7.76 20.43
C ARG A 499 12.85 -9.13 20.81
#